data_AF-A0AAV0T9A0-F1
#
_entry.id   AF-A0AAV0T9A0-F1
#
_cell.length_a   1.000
_cell.length_b   1.000
_cell.length_c   1.000
_cell.angle_alpha   90.00
_cell.angle_beta   90.00
_cell.angle_gamma   90.00
#
_symmetry.space_group_name_H-M   'P 1'
#
loop_
_entity.id
_entity.type
_entity.pdbx_description
1 polymer ?
#
loop_
_entity_poly.entity_id
_entity_poly.type
_entity_poly.pdbx_seq_one_letter_code
_entity_poly.pdbx_strand_id
1 'polypeptide(L)'
;MEDLYGDLDTSTSALEKKEALDLKTQVEEENARLRVELAQLQEQNRQLGAAHKQLETNISTLFVTAQLELGRKDKEIQRLRRQLEE
;
A
#
# COMPACT_ATOMS: atom_id res chain seq x y z
N MET A 1 25.31 -23.38 54.79
CA MET A 1 24.83 -22.35 53.86
C MET A 1 24.70 -23.07 52.54
N GLU A 2 23.47 -23.42 52.17
CA GLU A 2 23.18 -24.16 50.94
C GLU A 2 23.51 -23.22 49.76
N ASP A 3 24.37 -23.68 48.85
CA ASP A 3 24.90 -22.83 47.78
C ASP A 3 23.78 -22.55 46.77
N LEU A 4 23.18 -21.37 46.90
CA LEU A 4 21.99 -20.93 46.17
C LEU A 4 22.21 -20.84 44.63
N TYR A 5 23.46 -20.98 44.18
CA TYR A 5 23.87 -20.91 42.79
C TYR A 5 24.50 -22.20 42.25
N GLY A 6 24.53 -23.28 43.04
CA GLY A 6 25.13 -24.56 42.64
C GLY A 6 24.44 -25.23 41.44
N ASP A 7 23.17 -24.92 41.21
CA ASP A 7 22.36 -25.45 40.10
C ASP A 7 22.40 -24.57 38.84
N LEU A 8 23.04 -23.40 38.89
CA LEU A 8 23.16 -22.51 37.74
C LEU A 8 24.31 -23.02 36.85
N ASP A 9 23.97 -23.71 35.76
CA ASP A 9 24.95 -24.16 34.77
C ASP A 9 25.55 -22.96 34.03
N THR A 10 26.67 -22.45 34.55
CA THR A 10 27.45 -21.36 33.95
C THR A 10 28.51 -21.88 32.97
N SER A 11 28.40 -23.12 32.49
CA SER A 11 29.31 -23.62 31.47
C SER A 11 29.19 -22.78 30.20
N THR A 12 30.31 -22.64 29.47
CA THR A 12 30.34 -21.91 28.20
C THR A 12 29.33 -22.47 27.20
N SER A 13 29.11 -23.79 27.20
CA SER A 13 28.13 -24.45 26.34
C SER A 13 26.67 -24.08 26.70
N ALA A 14 26.34 -23.98 27.99
CA ALA A 14 25.01 -23.55 28.42
C ALA A 14 24.73 -22.08 28.06
N LEU A 15 25.74 -21.23 28.18
CA LEU A 15 25.67 -19.81 27.79
C LEU A 15 25.52 -19.66 26.26
N GLU A 16 26.34 -20.34 25.46
CA GLU A 16 26.25 -20.35 24.00
C GLU A 16 24.89 -20.85 23.49
N LYS A 17 24.34 -21.88 24.14
CA LYS A 17 23.01 -22.41 23.80
C LYS A 17 21.90 -21.41 24.10
N LYS A 18 22.01 -20.68 25.22
CA LYS A 18 21.06 -19.61 25.55
C LYS A 18 21.15 -18.47 24.55
N GLU A 19 22.36 -17.99 24.24
CA GLU A 19 22.57 -16.93 23.25
C GLU A 19 22.03 -17.31 21.87
N ALA A 20 22.23 -18.55 21.44
CA ALA A 20 21.68 -19.06 20.18
C ALA A 20 20.14 -19.10 20.20
N LEU A 21 19.52 -19.43 21.34
CA LEU A 21 18.07 -19.45 21.49
C LEU A 21 17.47 -18.04 21.51
N ASP A 22 18.15 -17.10 22.17
CA ASP A 22 17.77 -15.69 22.23
C ASP A 22 17.85 -15.06 20.82
N LEU A 23 18.96 -15.31 20.09
CA LEU A 23 19.11 -14.88 18.70
C LEU A 23 18.05 -15.49 17.78
N LYS A 24 17.77 -16.78 17.91
CA LYS A 24 16.72 -17.44 17.14
C LYS A 24 15.37 -16.78 17.39
N THR A 25 15.03 -16.53 18.65
CA THR A 25 13.75 -15.89 19.03
C THR A 25 13.66 -14.49 18.42
N GLN A 26 14.73 -13.69 18.50
CA GLN A 26 14.79 -12.36 17.89
C GLN A 26 14.57 -12.42 16.37
N VAL A 27 15.24 -13.33 15.69
CA VAL A 27 15.09 -13.50 14.23
C VAL A 27 13.68 -13.95 13.86
N GLU A 28 13.07 -14.84 14.65
CA GLU A 28 11.69 -15.30 14.41
C GLU A 28 10.68 -14.16 14.60
N GLU A 29 10.85 -13.33 15.63
CA GLU A 29 10.01 -12.14 15.85
C GLU A 29 10.16 -11.11 14.73
N GLU A 30 11.40 -10.84 14.29
CA GLU A 30 11.65 -9.91 13.20
C GLU A 30 11.07 -10.43 11.88
N ASN A 31 11.23 -11.73 11.60
CA ASN A 31 10.64 -12.35 10.41
C ASN A 31 9.11 -12.27 10.43
N ALA A 32 8.48 -12.48 11.59
CA ALA A 32 7.04 -12.34 11.75
C ALA A 32 6.58 -10.89 11.47
N ARG A 33 7.30 -9.88 11.99
CA ARG A 33 7.02 -8.46 11.73
C ARG A 33 7.16 -8.12 10.24
N LEU A 34 8.26 -8.53 9.61
CA LEU A 34 8.49 -8.30 8.18
C LEU A 34 7.44 -8.94 7.29
N ARG A 35 6.94 -10.14 7.65
CA ARG A 35 5.83 -10.78 6.91
C ARG A 35 4.54 -9.98 6.99
N VAL A 36 4.22 -9.41 8.16
CA VAL A 36 3.04 -8.55 8.34
C VAL A 36 3.19 -7.28 7.52
N GLU A 37 4.36 -6.63 7.59
CA GLU A 37 4.63 -5.41 6.82
C GLU A 37 4.55 -5.66 5.32
N LEU A 38 5.11 -6.78 4.83
CA LEU A 38 5.03 -7.17 3.43
C LEU A 38 3.59 -7.40 2.96
N ALA A 39 2.75 -8.05 3.79
CA ALA A 39 1.34 -8.24 3.47
C ALA A 39 0.57 -6.89 3.42
N GLN A 40 0.88 -5.97 4.33
CA GLN A 40 0.30 -4.62 4.33
C GLN A 40 0.71 -3.82 3.09
N LEU A 41 1.99 -3.85 2.72
CA LEU A 41 2.49 -3.17 1.52
C LEU A 41 1.88 -3.75 0.24
N GLN A 42 1.70 -5.07 0.16
CA GLN A 42 1.02 -5.72 -0.97
C GLN A 42 -0.44 -5.27 -1.09
N GLU A 43 -1.18 -5.20 0.01
CA GLU A 43 -2.57 -4.74 -0.02
C GLU A 43 -2.67 -3.26 -0.38
N GLN A 44 -1.80 -2.41 0.18
CA GLN A 44 -1.72 -1.00 -0.19
C GLN A 44 -1.43 -0.82 -1.68
N ASN A 45 -0.49 -1.59 -2.24
CA ASN A 45 -0.16 -1.54 -3.67
C ASN A 45 -1.37 -1.95 -4.53
N ARG A 46 -2.11 -2.99 -4.12
CA ARG A 46 -3.34 -3.43 -4.80
C ARG A 46 -4.41 -2.33 -4.79
N GLN A 47 -4.61 -1.68 -3.65
CA GLN A 47 -5.56 -0.58 -3.51
C GLN A 47 -5.15 0.63 -4.35
N LEU A 48 -3.86 0.98 -4.36
CA LEU A 48 -3.31 2.05 -5.18
C LEU A 48 -3.54 1.76 -6.68
N GLY A 49 -3.27 0.53 -7.13
CA GLY A 49 -3.49 0.11 -8.51
C GLY A 49 -4.98 0.20 -8.93
N ALA A 50 -5.89 -0.20 -8.05
CA ALA A 50 -7.33 -0.08 -8.30
C ALA A 50 -7.77 1.40 -8.39
N ALA A 51 -7.30 2.24 -7.47
CA ALA A 51 -7.59 3.67 -7.48
C ALA A 51 -7.03 4.35 -8.74
N HIS A 52 -5.80 4.00 -9.15
CA HIS A 52 -5.17 4.51 -10.36
C HIS A 52 -6.01 4.22 -11.61
N LYS A 53 -6.41 2.96 -11.81
CA LYS A 53 -7.23 2.55 -12.94
C LYS A 53 -8.59 3.27 -12.98
N GLN A 54 -9.19 3.49 -11.80
CA GLN A 54 -10.43 4.25 -11.70
C GLN A 54 -10.23 5.72 -12.10
N LEU A 55 -9.15 6.34 -11.63
CA LEU A 55 -8.82 7.73 -11.98
C LEU A 55 -8.57 7.90 -13.47
N GLU A 56 -7.82 7.00 -14.11
CA GLU A 56 -7.61 7.01 -15.56
C GLU A 56 -8.94 6.97 -16.32
N THR A 57 -9.83 6.04 -15.94
CA THR A 57 -11.15 5.90 -16.55
C THR A 57 -11.99 7.17 -16.36
N ASN A 58 -11.97 7.74 -15.16
CA ASN A 58 -12.71 8.97 -14.86
C ASN A 58 -12.20 10.15 -15.69
N ILE A 59 -10.88 10.32 -15.79
CA ILE A 59 -10.26 11.40 -16.57
C ILE A 59 -10.65 11.28 -18.05
N SER A 60 -10.53 10.08 -18.64
CA SER A 60 -10.94 9.85 -20.03
C SER A 60 -12.43 10.14 -20.25
N THR A 61 -13.28 9.70 -19.33
CA THR A 61 -14.74 9.93 -19.41
C THR A 61 -15.08 11.42 -19.31
N LEU A 62 -14.48 12.13 -18.35
CA LEU A 62 -14.66 13.57 -18.19
C LEU A 62 -14.19 14.34 -19.42
N PHE A 63 -13.04 13.97 -19.98
CA PHE A 63 -12.51 14.60 -21.18
C PHE A 63 -13.46 14.45 -22.37
N VAL A 64 -13.91 13.22 -22.66
CA VAL A 64 -14.86 12.96 -23.76
C VAL A 64 -16.17 13.69 -23.53
N THR A 65 -16.67 13.71 -22.29
CA THR A 65 -17.91 14.41 -21.94
C THR A 65 -17.78 15.91 -22.16
N ALA A 66 -16.67 16.51 -21.74
CA ALA A 66 -16.41 17.93 -21.94
C ALA A 66 -16.31 18.29 -23.43
N GLN A 67 -15.64 17.47 -24.23
CA GLN A 67 -15.58 17.67 -25.68
C GLN A 67 -16.97 17.62 -26.34
N LEU A 68 -17.81 16.68 -25.91
CA LEU A 68 -19.18 16.56 -26.40
C LEU A 68 -20.03 17.78 -26.05
N GLU A 69 -19.93 18.27 -24.80
CA GLU A 69 -20.67 19.45 -24.35
C GLU A 69 -20.20 20.72 -25.06
N LEU A 70 -18.90 20.91 -25.24
CA LEU A 70 -18.37 22.01 -26.06
C LEU A 70 -18.92 21.97 -27.48
N GLY A 71 -18.87 20.79 -28.13
CA GLY A 71 -19.41 20.64 -29.48
C GLY A 71 -20.92 20.87 -29.58
N ARG A 72 -21.69 20.54 -28.53
CA ARG A 72 -23.12 20.88 -28.46
C ARG A 72 -23.33 22.38 -28.36
N LYS A 73 -22.55 23.06 -27.51
CA LYS A 73 -22.64 24.51 -27.33
C LYS A 73 -22.22 25.27 -28.58
N ASP A 74 -21.18 24.83 -29.28
CA ASP A 74 -20.77 25.43 -30.55
C ASP A 74 -21.87 25.34 -31.62
N LYS A 75 -22.53 24.18 -31.74
CA LYS A 75 -23.69 24.02 -32.65
C LYS A 75 -24.85 24.93 -32.26
N GLU A 76 -25.13 25.05 -30.97
CA GLU A 76 -26.19 25.94 -30.45
C GLU A 76 -25.88 27.41 -30.76
N ILE A 77 -24.63 27.83 -30.57
CA ILE A 77 -24.15 29.17 -30.92
C ILE A 77 -24.29 29.42 -32.42
N GLN A 78 -23.86 28.48 -33.27
CA GLN A 78 -24.00 28.61 -34.72
C GLN A 78 -25.47 28.74 -35.15
N ARG A 79 -26.36 27.95 -34.55
CA ARG A 79 -27.81 28.05 -34.79
C ARG A 79 -28.36 29.43 -34.43
N LEU A 80 -28.01 29.94 -33.24
CA LEU A 80 -28.47 31.25 -32.77
C LEU A 80 -27.93 32.40 -33.64
N ARG A 81 -26.67 32.33 -34.08
CA ARG A 81 -26.08 33.32 -35.00
C ARG A 81 -26.82 33.37 -36.32
N ARG A 82 -27.11 32.21 -36.91
CA ARG A 82 -27.88 32.13 -38.16
C ARG A 82 -29.27 32.76 -38.03
N GLN A 83 -29.94 32.57 -36.90
CA GLN A 83 -31.25 33.18 -36.62
C GLN A 83 -31.21 34.70 -36.46
N LEU A 84 -30.05 35.28 -36.15
CA LEU A 84 -29.88 36.73 -36.05
C LEU A 84 -29.53 37.38 -37.41
N GLU A 85 -29.02 36.58 -38.35
CA GLU A 85 -28.65 37.00 -39.71
C GLU A 85 -29.82 36.87 -40.71
N GLU A 86 -30.86 36.11 -40.36
CA GLU A 86 -32.15 35.99 -41.06
C GLU A 86 -33.16 37.04 -40.57
#